data_AF-A0AAP8MES9-F1
#
_entry.id   AF-A0AAP8MES9-F1
#
_cell.length_a   1.000
_cell.length_b   1.000
_cell.length_c   1.000
_cell.angle_alpha   90.00
_cell.angle_beta   90.00
_cell.angle_gamma   90.00
#
_symmetry.space_group_name_H-M   'P 1'
#
loop_
_entity.id
_entity.type
_entity.pdbx_description
1 polymer ?
#
loop_
_entity_poly.entity_id
_entity_poly.type
_entity_poly.pdbx_seq_one_letter_code
_entity_poly.pdbx_strand_id
1 'polypeptide(L)'
;MFILNKGLCLAAFILLAFNFALGPARNLGLPVPDKWLAARKAFGMTGFLLILIHALISFMLFSTAYYGKFFSPDGTLTPVASLSMLAGVLGFVVLWAYNLSFQTKLSEDVAFIAFITSRRFLIYALTLGGLHLLFMGYSGWLSPSGWHGGLPPISLVAFVVFVIGYTLNLLGRE
;
A
#
# COMPACT_ATOMS: atom_id res chain seq x y z
N MET A 1 2.09 -16.62 12.03
CA MET A 1 1.12 -15.75 11.33
C MET A 1 1.44 -14.26 11.43
N PHE A 2 1.60 -13.67 12.63
CA PHE A 2 1.85 -12.24 12.79
C PHE A 2 3.08 -11.71 12.04
N ILE A 3 4.23 -12.38 12.14
CA ILE A 3 5.46 -11.99 11.42
C ILE A 3 5.29 -12.16 9.91
N LEU A 4 4.71 -13.29 9.47
CA LEU A 4 4.41 -13.55 8.06
C LEU A 4 3.54 -12.43 7.47
N ASN A 5 2.49 -12.01 8.18
CA ASN A 5 1.58 -10.95 7.72
C ASN A 5 2.33 -9.63 7.43
N LYS A 6 3.31 -9.28 8.27
CA LYS A 6 4.16 -8.09 8.07
C LYS A 6 5.07 -8.24 6.84
N GLY A 7 5.64 -9.42 6.62
CA GLY A 7 6.45 -9.70 5.43
C GLY A 7 5.63 -9.65 4.15
N LEU A 8 4.44 -10.27 4.15
CA LEU A 8 3.52 -10.26 3.01
C LEU A 8 3.07 -8.85 2.67
N CYS A 9 2.67 -8.04 3.65
CA CYS A 9 2.20 -6.69 3.37
C CYS A 9 3.32 -5.78 2.83
N LEU A 10 4.55 -5.88 3.37
CA LEU A 10 5.69 -5.13 2.84
C LEU A 10 6.00 -5.54 1.40
N ALA A 11 6.10 -6.85 1.13
CA ALA A 11 6.38 -7.35 -0.22
C ALA A 11 5.30 -6.90 -1.21
N ALA A 12 4.03 -7.02 -0.82
CA ALA A 12 2.90 -6.54 -1.61
C ALA A 12 3.02 -5.05 -1.93
N PHE A 13 3.33 -4.24 -0.93
CA PHE A 13 3.42 -2.80 -1.08
C PHE A 13 4.57 -2.37 -2.00
N ILE A 14 5.73 -3.05 -1.94
CA ILE A 14 6.85 -2.83 -2.86
C ILE A 14 6.45 -3.18 -4.30
N LEU A 15 5.78 -4.31 -4.52
CA LEU A 15 5.33 -4.71 -5.85
C LEU A 15 4.30 -3.72 -6.43
N LEU A 16 3.38 -3.24 -5.60
CA LEU A 16 2.43 -2.20 -6.00
C LEU A 16 3.14 -0.88 -6.31
N ALA A 17 4.14 -0.49 -5.52
CA ALA A 17 4.97 0.67 -5.82
C ALA A 17 5.67 0.53 -7.19
N PHE A 18 6.20 -0.65 -7.53
CA PHE A 18 6.76 -0.89 -8.86
C PHE A 18 5.70 -0.82 -9.97
N ASN A 19 4.51 -1.40 -9.77
CA ASN A 19 3.41 -1.31 -10.72
C ASN A 19 3.06 0.15 -11.04
N PHE A 20 2.92 1.00 -10.01
CA PHE A 20 2.50 2.38 -10.18
C PHE A 20 3.63 3.34 -10.55
N ALA A 21 4.86 3.15 -10.04
CA ALA A 21 5.90 4.17 -10.10
C ALA A 21 6.91 3.98 -11.25
N LEU A 22 7.09 2.78 -11.80
CA LEU A 22 8.12 2.55 -12.83
C LEU A 22 7.87 3.32 -14.13
N GLY A 23 6.61 3.47 -14.55
CA GLY A 23 6.25 4.31 -15.71
C GLY A 23 6.59 5.79 -15.48
N PRO A 24 6.02 6.41 -14.43
CA PRO A 24 6.35 7.78 -14.04
C PRO A 24 7.85 8.03 -13.82
N ALA A 25 8.58 7.06 -13.23
CA ALA A 25 10.02 7.13 -13.07
C ALA A 25 10.75 7.25 -14.41
N ARG A 26 10.35 6.47 -15.42
CA ARG A 26 10.91 6.58 -16.77
C ARG A 26 10.60 7.93 -17.42
N ASN A 27 9.40 8.47 -17.22
CA ASN A 27 9.04 9.78 -17.74
C ASN A 27 9.91 10.91 -17.15
N LEU A 28 10.40 10.72 -15.91
CA LEU A 28 11.36 11.62 -15.26
C LEU A 28 12.83 11.36 -15.67
N GLY A 29 13.09 10.47 -16.61
CA GLY A 29 14.43 10.16 -17.11
C GLY A 29 15.22 9.15 -16.27
N LEU A 30 14.59 8.49 -15.29
CA LEU A 30 15.27 7.42 -14.53
C LEU A 30 15.48 6.18 -15.42
N PRO A 31 16.64 5.49 -15.29
CA PRO A 31 16.96 4.32 -16.10
C PRO A 31 16.14 3.11 -15.66
N VAL A 32 14.93 2.97 -16.20
CA VAL A 32 14.03 1.84 -15.95
C VAL A 32 14.10 0.86 -17.13
N PRO A 33 14.56 -0.39 -16.93
CA PRO A 33 14.65 -1.38 -18.00
C PRO A 33 13.29 -1.70 -18.63
N ASP A 34 13.25 -1.91 -19.96
CA ASP A 34 12.01 -2.28 -20.68
C ASP A 34 11.34 -3.52 -20.09
N LYS A 35 12.15 -4.52 -19.69
CA LYS A 35 11.65 -5.76 -19.06
C LYS A 35 10.85 -5.48 -17.78
N TRP A 36 11.24 -4.46 -17.01
CA TRP A 36 10.55 -4.09 -15.77
C TRP A 36 9.23 -3.37 -16.07
N LEU A 37 9.18 -2.55 -17.12
CA LEU A 37 7.96 -1.90 -17.56
C LEU A 37 6.94 -2.89 -18.10
N ALA A 38 7.40 -3.90 -18.85
CA ALA A 38 6.58 -5.01 -19.31
C ALA A 38 6.05 -5.86 -18.14
N ALA A 39 6.84 -6.02 -17.07
CA ALA A 39 6.46 -6.78 -15.88
C ALA A 39 5.48 -6.05 -14.94
N ARG A 40 5.16 -4.76 -15.16
CA ARG A 40 4.29 -3.98 -14.25
C ARG A 40 2.95 -4.65 -13.96
N LYS A 41 2.31 -5.25 -14.97
CA LYS A 41 1.03 -5.96 -14.78
C LYS A 41 1.20 -7.11 -13.79
N ALA A 42 2.26 -7.91 -13.93
CA ALA A 42 2.57 -9.00 -13.01
C ALA A 42 2.82 -8.47 -11.58
N PHE A 43 3.61 -7.40 -11.43
CA PHE A 43 3.81 -6.76 -10.12
C PHE A 43 2.48 -6.30 -9.48
N GLY A 44 1.59 -5.69 -10.26
CA GLY A 44 0.28 -5.25 -9.78
C GLY A 44 -0.60 -6.40 -9.32
N MET A 45 -0.73 -7.45 -10.14
CA MET A 45 -1.55 -8.62 -9.82
C MET A 45 -1.01 -9.42 -8.63
N THR A 46 0.31 -9.66 -8.57
CA THR A 46 0.94 -10.34 -7.44
C THR A 46 0.85 -9.49 -6.18
N GLY A 47 1.12 -8.18 -6.27
CA GLY A 47 0.96 -7.25 -5.15
C GLY A 47 -0.46 -7.24 -4.61
N PHE A 48 -1.48 -7.20 -5.48
CA PHE A 48 -2.88 -7.28 -5.07
C PHE A 48 -3.19 -8.60 -4.33
N LEU A 49 -2.75 -9.74 -4.86
CA LEU A 49 -2.97 -11.04 -4.22
C LEU A 49 -2.36 -11.09 -2.80
N LEU A 50 -1.15 -10.54 -2.64
CA LEU A 50 -0.49 -10.47 -1.34
C LEU A 50 -1.21 -9.52 -0.37
N ILE A 51 -1.74 -8.38 -0.84
CA ILE A 51 -2.59 -7.50 -0.02
C ILE A 51 -3.90 -8.20 0.38
N LEU A 52 -4.53 -8.96 -0.53
CA LEU A 52 -5.73 -9.72 -0.20
C LEU A 52 -5.45 -10.73 0.91
N ILE A 53 -4.35 -11.50 0.80
CA ILE A 53 -3.93 -12.43 1.85
C ILE A 53 -3.63 -11.68 3.15
N HIS A 54 -2.95 -10.53 3.08
CA HIS A 54 -2.69 -9.68 4.24
C HIS A 54 -3.97 -9.22 4.93
N ALA A 55 -4.98 -8.78 4.17
CA ALA A 55 -6.26 -8.35 4.72
C ALA A 55 -6.97 -9.50 5.45
N LEU A 56 -7.02 -10.69 4.83
CA LEU A 56 -7.62 -11.89 5.44
C LEU A 56 -6.90 -12.32 6.72
N ILE A 57 -5.57 -12.39 6.70
CA ILE A 57 -4.78 -12.71 7.91
C ILE A 57 -4.97 -11.63 8.98
N SER A 58 -5.06 -10.35 8.58
CA SER A 58 -5.26 -9.26 9.52
C SER A 58 -6.60 -9.38 10.24
N PHE A 59 -7.68 -9.76 9.55
CA PHE A 59 -8.96 -10.07 10.18
C PHE A 59 -8.86 -11.22 11.19
N MET A 60 -8.15 -12.31 10.85
CA MET A 60 -7.95 -13.44 11.77
C MET A 60 -7.16 -13.06 13.02
N LEU A 61 -6.25 -12.09 12.91
CA LEU A 61 -5.40 -11.63 14.01
C LEU A 61 -5.96 -10.40 14.74
N PHE A 62 -7.10 -9.85 14.32
CA PHE A 62 -7.61 -8.57 14.79
C PHE A 62 -8.17 -8.65 16.21
N SER A 63 -7.27 -8.67 17.19
CA SER A 63 -7.60 -8.74 18.61
C SER A 63 -6.59 -7.98 19.46
N THR A 64 -6.97 -7.72 20.72
CA THR A 64 -6.13 -7.09 21.73
C THR A 64 -4.82 -7.84 21.98
N ALA A 65 -4.81 -9.17 21.79
CA ALA A 65 -3.63 -10.01 21.99
C ALA A 65 -2.51 -9.74 20.97
N TYR A 66 -2.86 -9.41 19.73
CA TYR A 66 -1.87 -9.15 18.66
C TYR A 66 -1.68 -7.66 18.38
N TYR A 67 -2.75 -6.87 18.51
CA TYR A 67 -2.76 -5.45 18.18
C TYR A 67 -3.19 -4.60 19.38
N GLY A 68 -2.68 -4.87 20.58
CA GLY A 68 -3.09 -4.16 21.81
C GLY A 68 -3.08 -2.64 21.70
N LYS A 69 -2.14 -2.04 20.95
CA LYS A 69 -2.09 -0.58 20.71
C LYS A 69 -3.28 -0.03 19.92
N PHE A 70 -4.03 -0.87 19.22
CA PHE A 70 -5.19 -0.46 18.43
C PHE A 70 -6.45 -0.36 19.29
N PHE A 71 -6.45 -0.96 20.47
CA PHE A 71 -7.61 -1.06 21.33
C PHE A 71 -7.42 -0.23 22.60
N SER A 72 -8.51 0.41 23.02
CA SER A 72 -8.66 1.03 24.33
C SER A 72 -8.86 -0.06 25.41
N PRO A 73 -8.71 0.28 26.71
CA PRO A 73 -8.90 -0.69 27.81
C PRO A 73 -10.28 -1.35 27.86
N ASP A 74 -11.30 -0.69 27.31
CA ASP A 74 -12.67 -1.19 27.19
C ASP A 74 -12.88 -2.13 25.99
N GLY A 75 -11.82 -2.40 25.22
CA GLY A 75 -11.86 -3.26 24.03
C GLY A 75 -12.35 -2.58 22.76
N THR A 76 -12.68 -1.28 22.79
CA THR A 76 -13.02 -0.51 21.58
C THR A 76 -11.77 -0.11 20.81
N LEU A 77 -11.91 0.25 19.52
CA LEU A 77 -10.78 0.78 18.76
C LEU A 77 -10.45 2.20 19.19
N THR A 78 -9.15 2.49 19.33
CA THR A 78 -8.68 3.87 19.49
C THR A 78 -9.05 4.70 18.24
N PRO A 79 -9.27 6.02 18.37
CA PRO A 79 -9.60 6.87 17.22
C PRO A 79 -8.59 6.78 16.08
N VAL A 80 -7.29 6.71 16.43
CA VAL A 80 -6.20 6.58 15.46
C VAL A 80 -6.23 5.23 14.75
N ALA A 81 -6.50 4.13 15.47
CA ALA A 81 -6.66 2.82 14.86
C ALA A 81 -7.88 2.78 13.93
N SER A 82 -9.01 3.38 14.34
CA SER A 82 -10.21 3.48 13.50
C SER A 82 -9.94 4.20 12.18
N LEU A 83 -9.21 5.32 12.20
CA LEU A 83 -8.80 6.03 10.98
C LEU A 83 -7.85 5.20 10.11
N SER A 84 -6.87 4.52 10.72
CA SER A 84 -5.97 3.62 9.99
C SER A 84 -6.73 2.49 9.31
N MET A 85 -7.68 1.85 10.02
CA MET A 85 -8.47 0.75 9.47
C MET A 85 -9.39 1.23 8.35
N LEU A 86 -10.05 2.38 8.51
CA LEU A 86 -10.87 2.98 7.46
C LEU A 86 -10.04 3.26 6.19
N ALA A 87 -8.86 3.88 6.34
CA ALA A 87 -7.95 4.12 5.24
C ALA A 87 -7.50 2.80 4.56
N GLY A 88 -7.24 1.75 5.35
CA GLY A 88 -6.90 0.42 4.84
C GLY A 88 -8.03 -0.21 4.03
N VAL A 89 -9.26 -0.17 4.54
CA VAL A 89 -10.46 -0.71 3.84
C VAL A 89 -10.72 0.04 2.54
N LEU A 90 -10.74 1.38 2.58
CA LEU A 90 -10.95 2.19 1.38
C LEU A 90 -9.83 1.98 0.36
N GLY A 91 -8.57 1.92 0.81
CA GLY A 91 -7.42 1.65 -0.04
C GLY A 91 -7.51 0.27 -0.69
N PHE A 92 -7.95 -0.74 0.04
CA PHE A 92 -8.16 -2.09 -0.48
C PHE A 92 -9.27 -2.14 -1.54
N VAL A 93 -10.40 -1.49 -1.30
CA VAL A 93 -11.51 -1.40 -2.28
C VAL A 93 -11.04 -0.72 -3.57
N VAL A 94 -10.32 0.39 -3.45
CA VAL A 94 -9.75 1.11 -4.60
C VAL A 94 -8.75 0.23 -5.36
N LEU A 95 -7.87 -0.48 -4.65
CA LEU A 95 -6.92 -1.39 -5.27
C LEU A 95 -7.61 -2.58 -5.95
N TRP A 96 -8.71 -3.07 -5.39
CA TRP A 96 -9.53 -4.10 -6.01
C TRP A 96 -10.13 -3.60 -7.33
N ALA A 97 -10.74 -2.41 -7.32
CA ALA A 97 -11.27 -1.79 -8.53
C ALA A 97 -10.17 -1.60 -9.59
N TYR A 98 -8.98 -1.16 -9.17
CA TYR A 98 -7.82 -1.10 -10.06
C TYR A 98 -7.42 -2.47 -10.61
N ASN A 99 -7.42 -3.52 -9.80
CA ASN A 99 -7.09 -4.87 -10.27
C ASN A 99 -8.11 -5.41 -11.30
N LEU A 100 -9.39 -4.99 -11.22
CA LEU A 100 -10.39 -5.32 -12.25
C LEU A 100 -10.04 -4.74 -13.63
N SER A 101 -9.31 -3.63 -13.69
CA SER A 101 -8.81 -3.05 -14.96
C SER A 101 -7.91 -4.00 -15.75
N PHE A 102 -7.34 -5.02 -15.08
CA PHE A 102 -6.51 -6.04 -15.73
C PHE A 102 -7.31 -7.20 -16.34
N GLN A 103 -8.61 -7.28 -16.07
CA GLN A 103 -9.50 -8.31 -16.61
C GLN A 103 -9.95 -7.92 -18.02
N THR A 104 -9.92 -8.89 -18.94
CA THR A 104 -10.11 -8.68 -20.39
C THR A 104 -11.40 -7.92 -20.73
N LYS A 105 -12.55 -8.30 -20.16
CA LYS A 105 -13.84 -7.65 -20.45
C LYS A 105 -13.92 -6.19 -19.98
N LEU A 106 -13.30 -5.86 -18.85
CA LEU A 106 -13.31 -4.50 -18.30
C LEU A 106 -12.18 -3.65 -18.87
N SER A 107 -11.11 -4.27 -19.38
CA SER A 107 -10.04 -3.56 -20.09
C SER A 107 -10.48 -2.96 -21.43
N GLU A 108 -11.62 -3.40 -21.96
CA GLU A 108 -12.23 -2.86 -23.17
C GLU A 108 -13.03 -1.56 -22.91
N ASP A 109 -13.37 -1.26 -21.65
CA ASP A 109 -14.01 0.01 -21.28
C ASP A 109 -12.98 1.13 -21.16
N VAL A 110 -12.77 1.83 -22.27
CA VAL A 110 -11.79 2.92 -22.39
C VAL A 110 -12.02 4.02 -21.34
N ALA A 111 -13.27 4.35 -21.00
CA ALA A 111 -13.58 5.41 -20.05
C ALA A 111 -13.23 4.99 -18.62
N PHE A 112 -13.57 3.77 -18.23
CA PHE A 112 -13.21 3.21 -16.95
C PHE A 112 -11.69 3.12 -16.78
N ILE A 113 -10.98 2.61 -17.80
CA ILE A 113 -9.52 2.49 -17.78
C ILE A 113 -8.85 3.86 -17.68
N ALA A 114 -9.28 4.84 -18.47
CA ALA A 114 -8.74 6.20 -18.41
C ALA A 114 -8.93 6.81 -17.01
N PHE A 115 -10.09 6.61 -16.38
CA PHE A 115 -10.37 7.11 -15.04
C PHE A 115 -9.50 6.44 -13.97
N ILE A 116 -9.50 5.11 -13.91
CA ILE A 116 -8.84 4.32 -12.84
C ILE A 116 -7.30 4.39 -12.92
N THR A 117 -6.76 4.69 -14.10
CA THR A 117 -5.32 4.87 -14.32
C THR A 117 -4.88 6.33 -14.30
N SER A 118 -5.83 7.27 -14.17
CA SER A 118 -5.54 8.71 -14.14
C SER A 118 -4.65 9.08 -12.96
N ARG A 119 -3.82 10.11 -13.15
CA ARG A 119 -2.96 10.65 -12.10
C ARG A 119 -3.72 11.01 -10.84
N ARG A 120 -4.82 11.74 -10.97
CA ARG A 120 -5.63 12.18 -9.82
C ARG A 120 -6.10 10.97 -9.02
N PHE A 121 -6.72 10.00 -9.68
CA PHE A 121 -7.24 8.81 -9.02
C PHE A 121 -6.15 8.02 -8.30
N LEU A 122 -5.03 7.73 -8.98
CA LEU A 122 -3.95 6.95 -8.38
C LEU A 122 -3.24 7.66 -7.22
N ILE A 123 -3.11 8.99 -7.28
CA ILE A 123 -2.56 9.77 -6.15
C ILE A 123 -3.48 9.65 -4.93
N TYR A 124 -4.80 9.76 -5.11
CA TYR A 124 -5.76 9.55 -4.03
C TYR A 124 -5.69 8.10 -3.50
N ALA A 125 -5.62 7.12 -4.39
CA ALA A 125 -5.49 5.71 -4.03
C ALA A 125 -4.23 5.45 -3.17
N LEU A 126 -3.07 5.95 -3.61
CA LEU A 126 -1.82 5.83 -2.86
C LEU A 126 -1.91 6.54 -1.51
N THR A 127 -2.56 7.71 -1.45
CA THR A 127 -2.75 8.46 -0.19
C THR A 127 -3.46 7.62 0.86
N LEU A 128 -4.45 6.80 0.49
CA LEU A 128 -5.13 5.91 1.44
C LEU A 128 -4.17 4.88 2.05
N GLY A 129 -3.28 4.29 1.24
CA GLY A 129 -2.22 3.40 1.74
C GLY A 129 -1.23 4.13 2.65
N GLY A 130 -0.83 5.34 2.29
CA GLY A 130 0.02 6.20 3.11
C GLY A 130 -0.60 6.55 4.45
N LEU A 131 -1.88 6.92 4.48
CA LEU A 131 -2.64 7.24 5.70
C LEU A 131 -2.81 6.00 6.59
N HIS A 132 -3.07 4.83 6.00
CA HIS A 132 -3.13 3.57 6.74
C HIS A 132 -1.83 3.32 7.51
N LEU A 133 -0.67 3.47 6.85
CA LEU A 133 0.65 3.31 7.47
C LEU A 133 0.96 4.42 8.49
N LEU A 134 0.65 5.68 8.14
CA LEU A 134 0.93 6.84 8.97
C LEU A 134 0.23 6.71 10.31
N PHE A 135 -1.10 6.55 10.32
CA PHE A 135 -1.86 6.43 11.57
C PHE A 135 -1.47 5.20 12.39
N MET A 136 -1.05 4.12 11.74
CA MET A 136 -0.56 2.93 12.43
C MET A 136 0.82 3.12 13.09
N GLY A 137 1.71 3.90 12.47
CA GLY A 137 3.14 3.83 12.76
C GLY A 137 3.81 5.10 13.29
N TYR A 138 3.25 6.29 13.04
CA TYR A 138 3.99 7.55 13.21
C TYR A 138 4.64 7.73 14.59
N SER A 139 3.93 7.39 15.67
CA SER A 139 4.44 7.55 17.03
C SER A 139 5.62 6.61 17.33
N GLY A 140 5.64 5.42 16.73
CA GLY A 140 6.76 4.47 16.85
C GLY A 140 7.96 4.86 15.98
N TRP A 141 7.72 5.53 14.85
CA TRP A 141 8.79 6.00 13.96
C TRP A 141 9.64 7.10 14.62
N LEU A 142 8.99 7.98 15.39
CA LEU A 142 9.64 9.11 16.06
C LEU A 142 10.32 8.75 17.39
N SER A 143 10.38 7.47 17.75
CA SER A 143 11.05 6.99 18.97
C SER A 143 12.14 5.97 18.65
N PRO A 144 13.34 6.41 18.21
CA PRO A 144 14.44 5.51 17.84
C PRO A 144 14.92 4.60 18.98
N SER A 145 14.79 5.04 20.24
CA SER A 145 15.15 4.22 21.39
C SER A 145 14.26 2.98 21.55
N GLY A 146 13.04 2.99 21.00
CA GLY A 146 12.13 1.86 20.98
C GLY A 146 12.33 0.89 19.81
N TRP A 147 13.34 1.13 18.96
CA TRP A 147 13.59 0.31 17.78
C TRP A 147 14.27 -1.00 18.16
N HIS A 148 13.67 -2.13 17.77
CA HIS A 148 14.21 -3.46 18.04
C HIS A 148 15.56 -3.64 17.36
N GLY A 149 16.63 -3.77 18.15
CA GLY A 149 18.00 -3.88 17.64
C GLY A 149 18.50 -2.62 16.94
N GLY A 150 17.89 -1.46 17.20
CA GLY A 150 18.22 -0.18 16.52
C GLY A 150 17.76 -0.11 15.06
N LEU A 151 16.98 -1.07 14.58
CA LEU A 151 16.48 -1.11 13.20
C LEU A 151 15.14 -0.39 13.06
N PRO A 152 14.94 0.38 11.96
CA PRO A 152 13.67 1.06 11.74
C PRO A 152 12.50 0.06 11.66
N PRO A 153 11.33 0.39 12.21
CA PRO A 153 10.15 -0.44 12.10
C PRO A 153 9.80 -0.73 10.64
N ILE A 154 9.31 -1.94 10.34
CA ILE A 154 8.96 -2.34 8.97
C ILE A 154 7.92 -1.40 8.32
N SER A 155 7.03 -0.81 9.13
CA SER A 155 6.06 0.18 8.65
C SER A 155 6.71 1.49 8.22
N LEU A 156 7.84 1.88 8.82
CA LEU A 156 8.63 3.03 8.38
C LEU A 156 9.30 2.74 7.04
N VAL A 157 9.85 1.53 6.86
CA VAL A 157 10.40 1.09 5.58
C VAL A 157 9.33 1.13 4.48
N ALA A 158 8.14 0.59 4.76
CA ALA A 158 7.01 0.67 3.84
C ALA A 158 6.60 2.12 3.55
N PHE A 159 6.63 3.01 4.55
CA PHE A 159 6.31 4.41 4.37
C PHE A 159 7.34 5.16 3.51
N VAL A 160 8.62 4.83 3.60
CA VAL A 160 9.66 5.37 2.70
C VAL A 160 9.40 4.93 1.26
N VAL A 161 9.08 3.65 1.05
CA VAL A 161 8.69 3.14 -0.29
C VAL A 161 7.44 3.88 -0.81
N PHE A 162 6.46 4.13 0.06
CA PHE A 162 5.29 4.96 -0.26
C PHE A 162 5.71 6.35 -0.72
N VAL A 163 6.52 7.08 0.05
CA VAL A 163 6.92 8.46 -0.28
C VAL A 163 7.64 8.51 -1.63
N ILE A 164 8.55 7.56 -1.89
CA ILE A 164 9.24 7.46 -3.19
C ILE A 164 8.23 7.22 -4.31
N GLY A 165 7.39 6.19 -4.20
CA GLY A 165 6.39 5.85 -5.22
C GLY A 165 5.38 6.98 -5.45
N TYR A 166 4.93 7.63 -4.38
CA TYR A 166 4.03 8.77 -4.40
C TYR A 166 4.65 9.95 -5.14
N THR A 167 5.89 10.30 -4.82
CA THR A 167 6.62 11.41 -5.46
C THR A 167 6.83 11.16 -6.95
N LEU A 168 7.22 9.94 -7.33
CA LEU A 168 7.38 9.56 -8.73
C LEU A 168 6.06 9.69 -9.50
N ASN A 169 4.95 9.23 -8.93
CA ASN A 169 3.62 9.39 -9.54
C ASN A 169 3.16 10.85 -9.56
N LEU A 170 3.50 11.63 -8.55
CA LEU A 170 3.14 13.04 -8.48
C LEU A 170 3.89 13.84 -9.55
N LEU A 171 5.16 13.53 -9.83
CA LEU A 171 5.98 14.34 -10.73
C LEU A 171 6.00 13.82 -12.17
N GLY A 172 5.97 12.50 -12.36
CA GLY A 172 6.21 11.88 -13.67
C GLY A 172 4.97 11.31 -14.37
N ARG A 173 3.80 11.32 -13.74
CA ARG A 173 2.58 10.79 -14.35
C ARG A 173 1.89 11.87 -15.18
N GLU A 174 1.56 11.52 -16.42
CA GLU A 174 0.74 12.30 -17.35
C GLU A 174 -0.72 11.84 -17.29
#